data_AF-A0A2G9ZRD7-F1
#
_entry.id   AF-A0A2G9ZRD7-F1
#
_cell.length_a   1.000
_cell.length_b   1.000
_cell.length_c   1.000
_cell.angle_alpha   90.00
_cell.angle_beta   90.00
_cell.angle_gamma   90.00
#
_symmetry.space_group_name_H-M   'P 1'
#
loop_
_entity.id
_entity.type
_entity.pdbx_description
1 polymer ?
#
loop_
_entity_poly.entity_id
_entity_poly.type
_entity_poly.pdbx_seq_one_letter_code
_entity_poly.pdbx_strand_id
1 'polypeptide(L)'
;MKTRDLYTEAHLAVAAIRVLEHRQDTPPSIEAIGDLLSFSVEHTNLICKRLAQMGVLKIAEGPFGTRLFVQDHQLLETIPKGETGGPLKDAIEAFQASRKNHDSQIESFKAKQLQKQKDLFAQLDQKLKGDLKKDR
;
A
#
# COMPACT_ATOMS: atom_id res chain seq x y z
N MET A 1 -5.25 5.68 -17.04
CA MET A 1 -6.32 5.32 -16.08
C MET A 1 -6.54 6.53 -15.20
N LYS A 2 -7.75 7.12 -15.14
CA LYS A 2 -8.03 8.17 -14.14
C LYS A 2 -7.92 7.51 -12.78
N THR A 3 -6.89 7.83 -12.00
CA THR A 3 -6.86 7.50 -10.58
C THR A 3 -8.07 8.19 -9.96
N ARG A 4 -9.03 7.38 -9.50
CA ARG A 4 -10.23 7.88 -8.83
C ARG A 4 -9.87 7.96 -7.35
N ASP A 5 -9.94 9.17 -6.82
CA ASP A 5 -9.77 9.40 -5.38
C ASP A 5 -10.98 8.88 -4.60
N LEU A 6 -10.82 8.73 -3.29
CA LEU A 6 -11.89 8.24 -2.42
C LEU A 6 -13.14 9.13 -2.51
N TYR A 7 -12.97 10.45 -2.69
CA TYR A 7 -14.08 11.38 -2.87
C TYR A 7 -14.95 10.98 -4.07
N THR A 8 -14.35 10.84 -5.25
CA THR A 8 -15.07 10.50 -6.48
C THR A 8 -15.72 9.12 -6.37
N GLU A 9 -15.00 8.12 -5.87
CA GLU A 9 -15.54 6.77 -5.71
C GLU A 9 -16.69 6.71 -4.72
N ALA A 10 -16.63 7.48 -3.64
CA ALA A 10 -17.69 7.55 -2.65
C ALA A 10 -18.97 8.17 -3.20
N HIS A 11 -18.86 9.26 -3.97
CA HIS A 11 -20.02 9.84 -4.67
C HIS A 11 -20.63 8.86 -5.67
N LEU A 12 -19.81 8.13 -6.42
CA LEU A 12 -20.30 7.10 -7.34
C LEU A 12 -21.03 5.97 -6.59
N ALA A 13 -20.49 5.50 -5.47
CA ALA A 13 -21.13 4.47 -4.65
C ALA A 13 -22.50 4.92 -4.12
N VAL A 14 -22.60 6.14 -3.58
CA VAL A 14 -23.89 6.67 -3.09
C VAL A 14 -24.88 6.87 -4.23
N ALA A 15 -24.43 7.38 -5.39
CA ALA A 15 -25.28 7.50 -6.57
C ALA A 15 -25.78 6.15 -7.07
N ALA A 16 -24.90 5.15 -7.13
CA ALA A 16 -25.25 3.78 -7.50
C ALA A 16 -26.31 3.19 -6.55
N ILE A 17 -26.16 3.41 -5.24
CA ILE A 17 -27.15 2.95 -4.25
C ILE A 17 -28.51 3.55 -4.54
N ARG A 18 -28.61 4.87 -4.69
CA ARG A 18 -29.88 5.56 -4.97
C ARG A 18 -30.53 5.09 -6.28
N VAL A 19 -29.73 4.87 -7.32
CA VAL A 19 -30.23 4.37 -8.61
C VAL A 19 -30.78 2.94 -8.47
N LEU A 20 -30.08 2.06 -7.74
CA LEU A 20 -30.52 0.68 -7.54
C LEU A 20 -31.76 0.60 -6.65
N GLU A 21 -31.80 1.38 -5.56
CA GLU A 21 -32.97 1.52 -4.70
C GLU A 21 -34.19 1.94 -5.52
N HIS A 22 -34.06 2.96 -6.38
CA HIS A 22 -35.16 3.40 -7.24
C HIS A 22 -35.58 2.34 -8.25
N ARG A 23 -34.64 1.57 -8.81
CA ARG A 23 -34.92 0.57 -9.86
C ARG A 23 -35.55 -0.72 -9.31
N GLN A 24 -35.17 -1.12 -8.10
CA GLN A 24 -35.51 -2.43 -7.54
C GLN A 24 -36.46 -2.35 -6.34
N ASP A 25 -36.83 -1.13 -5.93
CA ASP A 25 -37.62 -0.83 -4.73
C ASP A 25 -37.08 -1.51 -3.46
N THR A 26 -35.77 -1.79 -3.45
CA THR A 26 -35.09 -2.51 -2.39
C THR A 26 -33.66 -1.99 -2.21
N PRO A 27 -33.15 -1.98 -0.96
CA PRO A 27 -31.76 -1.66 -0.69
C PRO A 27 -30.81 -2.60 -1.45
N PRO A 28 -29.78 -2.08 -2.14
CA PRO A 28 -28.88 -2.88 -2.94
C PRO A 28 -27.91 -3.70 -2.09
N SER A 29 -27.41 -4.78 -2.68
CA SER A 29 -26.26 -5.52 -2.15
C SER A 29 -24.93 -4.94 -2.63
N ILE A 30 -23.83 -5.38 -2.04
CA ILE A 30 -22.48 -4.96 -2.44
C ILE A 30 -22.20 -5.37 -3.89
N GLU A 31 -22.65 -6.56 -4.29
CA GLU A 31 -22.48 -7.11 -5.63
C GLU A 31 -23.22 -6.27 -6.67
N ALA A 32 -24.47 -5.88 -6.40
CA ALA A 32 -25.25 -5.06 -7.32
C ALA A 32 -24.62 -3.69 -7.59
N ILE A 33 -23.98 -3.09 -6.58
CA ILE A 33 -23.23 -1.84 -6.73
C ILE A 33 -21.97 -2.07 -7.56
N GLY A 34 -21.23 -3.15 -7.28
CA GLY A 34 -20.02 -3.53 -8.01
C GLY A 34 -20.32 -3.73 -9.49
N ASP A 35 -21.38 -4.47 -9.81
CA ASP A 35 -21.86 -4.70 -11.17
C ASP A 35 -22.20 -3.40 -11.89
N LEU A 36 -22.95 -2.50 -11.23
CA LEU A 36 -23.35 -1.21 -11.81
C LEU A 36 -22.16 -0.29 -12.08
N LEU A 37 -21.18 -0.26 -11.17
CA LEU A 37 -19.99 0.59 -11.28
C LEU A 37 -18.83 -0.05 -12.04
N SER A 38 -18.97 -1.34 -12.43
CA SER A 38 -17.89 -2.17 -12.98
C SER A 38 -16.66 -2.21 -12.05
N PHE A 39 -16.92 -2.29 -10.74
CA PHE A 39 -15.91 -2.45 -9.70
C PHE A 39 -15.83 -3.91 -9.27
N SER A 40 -14.66 -4.34 -8.81
CA SER A 40 -14.56 -5.64 -8.17
C SER A 40 -15.34 -5.63 -6.85
N VAL A 41 -15.77 -6.82 -6.41
CA VAL A 41 -16.52 -6.96 -5.15
C VAL A 41 -15.67 -6.49 -3.98
N GLU A 42 -14.37 -6.79 -3.99
CA GLU A 42 -13.41 -6.40 -2.96
C GLU A 42 -13.26 -4.88 -2.88
N HIS A 43 -13.13 -4.21 -4.04
CA HIS A 43 -13.03 -2.75 -4.11
C HIS A 43 -14.31 -2.08 -3.64
N THR A 44 -15.46 -2.59 -4.07
CA THR A 44 -16.77 -2.10 -3.64
C THR A 44 -16.97 -2.26 -2.14
N ASN A 45 -16.58 -3.41 -1.59
CA ASN A 45 -16.65 -3.70 -0.16
C ASN A 45 -15.71 -2.78 0.65
N LEU A 46 -14.49 -2.53 0.14
CA LEU A 46 -13.54 -1.59 0.75
C LEU A 46 -14.13 -0.18 0.85
N ILE A 47 -14.71 0.33 -0.25
CA ILE A 47 -15.35 1.66 -0.27
C ILE A 47 -16.54 1.68 0.71
N CYS A 48 -17.44 0.69 0.63
CA CYS A 48 -18.63 0.66 1.48
C CYS A 48 -18.28 0.59 2.97
N LYS A 49 -17.24 -0.18 3.36
CA LYS A 49 -16.75 -0.23 4.73
C LYS A 49 -16.20 1.10 5.22
N ARG A 50 -15.42 1.80 4.39
CA ARG A 50 -14.93 3.15 4.73
C ARG A 50 -16.07 4.13 4.92
N LEU A 51 -17.03 4.13 4.01
CA LEU A 51 -18.21 5.00 4.10
C LEU A 51 -19.10 4.67 5.31
N ALA A 52 -19.19 3.40 5.68
CA ALA A 52 -19.87 2.99 6.91
C ALA A 52 -19.16 3.49 8.18
N GLN A 53 -17.82 3.41 8.22
CA GLN A 53 -17.03 3.97 9.31
C GLN A 53 -17.18 5.49 9.44
N MET A 54 -17.37 6.18 8.31
CA MET A 54 -17.64 7.62 8.27
C MET A 54 -19.09 7.99 8.60
N GLY A 55 -20.00 7.01 8.75
CA GLY A 55 -21.43 7.28 8.99
C GLY A 55 -22.22 7.68 7.74
N VAL A 56 -21.62 7.61 6.55
CA VAL A 56 -22.28 7.92 5.27
C VAL A 56 -23.28 6.82 4.91
N LEU A 57 -22.89 5.56 5.13
CA LEU A 57 -23.68 4.37 4.83
C LEU A 57 -23.97 3.58 6.10
N LYS A 58 -25.10 2.87 6.10
CA LYS A 58 -25.38 1.79 7.06
C LYS A 58 -25.36 0.46 6.32
N ILE A 59 -24.57 -0.47 6.86
CA ILE A 59 -24.54 -1.86 6.43
C ILE A 59 -25.47 -2.65 7.37
N ALA A 60 -26.50 -3.29 6.83
CA ALA A 60 -27.36 -4.17 7.59
C ALA A 60 -27.24 -5.60 7.06
N GLU A 61 -26.90 -6.54 7.95
CA GLU A 61 -26.92 -7.95 7.65
C GLU A 61 -28.30 -8.52 7.95
N GLY A 62 -28.88 -9.21 6.97
CA GLY A 62 -30.18 -9.86 7.10
C GLY A 62 -30.15 -11.29 6.59
N PRO A 63 -31.27 -12.02 6.75
CA PRO A 63 -31.40 -13.40 6.28
C PRO A 63 -31.24 -13.55 4.76
N PHE A 64 -31.38 -12.46 3.99
CA PHE A 64 -31.24 -12.42 2.54
C PHE A 64 -29.97 -11.67 2.08
N GLY A 65 -28.94 -11.66 2.93
CA GLY A 65 -27.65 -11.05 2.65
C GLY A 65 -27.47 -9.64 3.18
N THR A 66 -26.34 -9.04 2.81
CA THR A 66 -25.94 -7.70 3.25
C THR A 66 -26.62 -6.63 2.40
N ARG A 67 -27.21 -5.64 3.07
CA ARG A 67 -27.96 -4.54 2.44
C ARG A 67 -27.38 -3.19 2.86
N LEU A 68 -27.31 -2.28 1.90
CA LEU A 68 -26.68 -0.97 2.07
C LEU A 68 -27.73 0.12 2.04
N PHE A 69 -27.65 1.04 2.99
CA PHE A 69 -28.55 2.19 3.14
C PHE A 69 -27.73 3.48 3.20
N VAL A 70 -28.19 4.51 2.50
CA VAL A 70 -27.59 5.85 2.63
C VAL A 70 -28.12 6.51 3.90
N GLN A 71 -27.23 6.95 4.80
CA GLN A 71 -27.59 7.73 5.98
C GLN A 71 -27.34 9.22 5.72
N ASP A 72 -26.11 9.68 5.95
CA ASP A 72 -25.74 11.08 5.74
C ASP A 72 -24.72 11.22 4.60
N HIS A 73 -25.25 11.56 3.43
CA HIS A 73 -24.46 11.81 2.25
C HIS A 73 -23.67 13.13 2.30
N GLN A 74 -23.98 14.07 3.21
CA GLN A 74 -23.24 15.34 3.32
C GLN A 74 -21.83 15.11 3.86
N LEU A 75 -21.63 14.05 4.65
CA LEU A 75 -20.32 13.65 5.17
C LEU A 75 -19.32 13.32 4.07
N LEU A 76 -19.77 13.05 2.84
CA LEU A 76 -18.88 12.90 1.68
C LEU A 76 -18.04 14.16 1.41
N GLU A 77 -18.58 15.35 1.69
CA GLU A 77 -17.87 16.61 1.46
C GLU A 77 -16.73 16.83 2.46
N THR A 78 -16.62 16.02 3.51
CA THR A 78 -15.47 16.01 4.42
C THR A 78 -14.27 15.26 3.86
N ILE A 79 -14.47 14.44 2.81
CA ILE A 79 -13.40 13.66 2.19
C ILE A 79 -12.51 14.61 1.37
N PRO A 80 -11.18 14.62 1.60
CA PRO A 80 -10.28 15.46 0.83
C PRO A 80 -10.30 15.07 -0.66
N LYS A 81 -10.37 16.08 -1.52
CA LYS A 81 -10.34 15.93 -2.99
C LYS A 81 -8.90 15.76 -3.47
N GLY A 82 -8.69 14.83 -4.40
CA GLY A 82 -7.41 14.56 -5.06
C GLY A 82 -6.61 13.41 -4.44
N GLU A 83 -5.50 13.07 -5.09
CA GLU A 83 -4.50 12.17 -4.55
C GLU A 83 -3.72 12.88 -3.44
N THR A 84 -4.18 12.75 -2.19
CA THR A 84 -3.25 12.89 -1.08
C THR A 84 -2.26 11.75 -1.21
N GLY A 85 -1.02 12.05 -1.60
CA GLY A 85 0.10 11.10 -1.52
C GLY A 85 0.05 10.44 -0.15
N GLY A 86 -0.38 9.19 -0.13
CA GLY A 86 -0.79 8.57 1.12
C GLY A 86 0.42 8.19 1.96
N PRO A 87 0.23 7.94 3.27
CA PRO A 87 1.28 7.39 4.14
C PRO A 87 1.87 6.08 3.60
N LEU A 88 1.13 5.37 2.75
CA LEU A 88 1.62 4.18 2.05
C LEU A 88 2.69 4.52 1.00
N LYS A 89 2.53 5.61 0.24
CA LYS A 89 3.53 6.05 -0.73
C LYS A 89 4.81 6.45 -0.01
N ASP A 90 4.67 7.21 1.08
CA ASP A 90 5.79 7.61 1.92
C ASP A 90 6.48 6.38 2.55
N ALA A 91 5.71 5.39 3.01
CA ALA A 91 6.25 4.14 3.55
C ALA A 91 6.98 3.30 2.48
N ILE A 92 6.47 3.27 1.24
CA ILE A 92 7.12 2.59 0.11
C ILE A 92 8.44 3.30 -0.24
N GLU A 93 8.43 4.63 -0.31
CA GLU A 93 9.63 5.43 -0.58
C GLU A 93 10.68 5.24 0.54
N ALA A 94 10.27 5.28 1.80
CA ALA A 94 11.14 5.01 2.94
C ALA A 94 11.72 3.59 2.92
N PHE A 95 10.91 2.59 2.56
CA PHE A 95 11.36 1.21 2.43
C PHE A 95 12.39 1.03 1.30
N GLN A 96 12.14 1.64 0.13
CA GLN A 96 13.08 1.63 -0.99
C GLN A 96 14.39 2.35 -0.63
N ALA A 97 14.33 3.46 0.11
CA ALA A 97 15.51 4.17 0.59
C ALA A 97 16.33 3.31 1.57
N SER A 98 15.67 2.61 2.50
CA SER A 98 16.33 1.69 3.45
C SER A 98 17.05 0.55 2.72
N ARG A 99 16.43 -0.05 1.69
CA ARG A 99 17.05 -1.09 0.85
C ARG A 99 18.35 -0.61 0.19
N LYS A 100 18.32 0.56 -0.47
CA LYS A 100 19.51 1.13 -1.13
C LYS A 100 20.65 1.39 -0.14
N ASN A 101 20.33 1.89 1.05
CA ASN A 101 21.33 2.07 2.10
C ASN A 101 21.94 0.75 2.55
N HIS A 102 21.14 -0.29 2.78
CA HIS A 102 21.64 -1.61 3.15
C HIS A 102 22.52 -2.24 2.07
N ASP A 103 22.14 -2.12 0.80
CA ASP A 103 22.95 -2.67 -0.31
C ASP A 103 24.32 -1.98 -0.39
N SER A 104 24.36 -0.64 -0.26
CA SER A 104 25.63 0.11 -0.22
C SER A 104 26.52 -0.26 0.98
N GLN A 105 25.92 -0.54 2.14
CA GLN A 105 26.65 -0.99 3.33
C GLN A 105 27.24 -2.38 3.12
N ILE A 106 26.49 -3.31 2.53
CA ILE A 106 26.96 -4.67 2.21
C ILE A 106 28.11 -4.62 1.21
N GLU A 107 28.03 -3.79 0.18
CA GLU A 107 29.12 -3.59 -0.78
C GLU A 107 30.37 -3.03 -0.09
N SER A 108 30.21 -2.00 0.74
CA SER A 108 31.34 -1.41 1.48
C SER A 108 31.97 -2.41 2.46
N PHE A 109 31.17 -3.29 3.07
CA PHE A 109 31.64 -4.32 3.99
C PHE A 109 32.43 -5.39 3.24
N LYS A 110 31.91 -5.88 2.10
CA LYS A 110 32.63 -6.82 1.22
C LYS A 110 33.94 -6.24 0.72
N ALA A 111 33.94 -4.97 0.29
CA ALA A 111 35.14 -4.28 -0.18
C ALA A 111 36.20 -4.16 0.94
N LYS A 112 35.80 -3.74 2.15
CA LYS A 112 36.69 -3.68 3.32
C LYS A 112 37.23 -5.05 3.72
N GLN A 113 36.42 -6.10 3.62
CA GLN A 113 36.85 -7.47 3.95
C GLN A 113 37.86 -8.00 2.92
N LEU A 114 37.65 -7.74 1.63
CA LEU A 114 38.60 -8.08 0.57
C LEU A 114 39.93 -7.33 0.75
N GLN A 115 39.87 -6.05 1.10
CA GLN A 115 41.06 -5.24 1.35
C GLN A 115 41.85 -5.77 2.55
N LYS A 116 41.18 -6.05 3.67
CA LYS A 116 41.82 -6.67 4.86
C LYS A 116 42.48 -8.00 4.52
N GLN A 117 41.86 -8.81 3.67
CA GLN A 117 42.44 -10.08 3.25
C GLN A 117 43.73 -9.88 2.45
N LYS A 118 43.74 -8.95 1.50
CA LYS A 118 44.93 -8.57 0.72
C LYS A 118 46.06 -8.05 1.61
N ASP A 119 45.73 -7.17 2.55
CA ASP A 119 46.70 -6.59 3.49
C ASP A 119 47.30 -7.66 4.41
N LEU A 120 46.48 -8.62 4.87
CA LEU A 120 46.94 -9.75 5.68
C LEU A 120 47.90 -10.67 4.90
N PHE A 121 47.57 -10.99 3.64
CA PHE A 121 48.45 -11.76 2.76
C PHE A 121 49.78 -11.04 2.52
N ALA A 122 49.75 -9.73 2.27
CA ALA A 122 50.97 -8.94 2.07
C ALA A 122 51.88 -8.93 3.32
N GLN A 123 51.28 -8.85 4.52
CA GLN A 123 52.03 -8.93 5.77
C GLN A 123 52.65 -10.31 6.01
N LEU A 124 51.92 -11.38 5.69
CA LEU A 124 52.45 -12.75 5.78
C LEU A 124 53.63 -12.96 4.83
N ASP A 125 53.52 -12.51 3.58
CA ASP A 125 54.59 -12.59 2.59
C ASP A 125 55.84 -11.80 3.01
N GLN A 126 55.67 -10.62 3.60
CA GLN A 126 56.79 -9.84 4.13
C GLN A 126 57.48 -10.56 5.30
N LYS A 127 56.72 -11.15 6.23
CA LYS A 127 57.27 -11.91 7.35
C LYS A 127 58.02 -13.15 6.87
N LEU A 128 57.44 -13.94 5.97
CA LEU A 128 58.09 -15.10 5.36
C LEU A 128 59.41 -14.74 4.66
N LYS A 129 59.42 -13.67 3.85
CA LYS A 129 60.64 -13.19 3.18
C LYS A 129 61.67 -12.61 4.16
N GLY A 130 61.22 -12.04 5.27
CA GLY A 130 62.09 -11.50 6.33
C GLY A 130 62.77 -12.60 7.14
N ASP A 131 62.03 -13.66 7.47
CA ASP A 131 62.54 -14.81 8.20
C ASP A 131 63.52 -15.64 7.34
N LEU A 132 63.23 -15.80 6.04
CA LEU A 132 64.15 -16.42 5.06
C LEU A 132 65.48 -15.65 4.87
N LYS A 133 65.54 -14.37 5.22
CA LYS A 133 66.77 -13.56 5.17
C LYS A 133 67.56 -13.58 6.48
N LYS A 134 66.96 -14.04 7.58
CA LYS A 134 67.61 -14.18 8.90
C LYS A 134 68.30 -15.52 9.10
N ASP A 135 67.91 -16.55 8.36
CA ASP A 135 68.54 -17.89 8.36
C ASP A 135 69.72 -18.04 7.37
N ARG A 136 70.30 -16.92 6.92
CA ARG A 136 71.58 -16.86 6.18
C ARG A 136 72.58 -16.02 6.95
#